data_AF-A0A8D8CAS6-F1
#
_entry.id   AF-A0A8D8CAS6-F1
#
_cell.length_a   1.000
_cell.length_b   1.000
_cell.length_c   1.000
_cell.angle_alpha   90.00
_cell.angle_beta   90.00
_cell.angle_gamma   90.00
#
_symmetry.space_group_name_H-M   'P 1'
#
loop_
_entity.id
_entity.type
_entity.pdbx_description
1 polymer ?
#
loop_
_entity_poly.entity_id
_entity_poly.type
_entity_poly.pdbx_seq_one_letter_code
_entity_poly.pdbx_strand_id
1 'polypeptide(L)'
;LEKLVMDSSLYEQVHPKYRLWCTSYPSKKFPVSILQNSVKMTNEAPKGMKLNMIRAYQSDPLNNTNFLDDAFEGDTARVWTRGVFSLVFFHAVVQERCKFGPLGWNIAYEFNESDLKISLMQLNQFLHQYSYIPFEGHIYLTGECNYGGRVTDDKDRRLLMALLDRIYNE
;
A
#
# COMPACT_ATOMS: atom_id res chain seq x y z
N LEU A 1 30.13 -14.87 0.70
CA LEU A 1 29.05 -14.99 1.72
C LEU A 1 28.97 -16.40 2.27
N GLU A 2 28.80 -17.43 1.43
CA GLU A 2 28.74 -18.84 1.89
C GLU A 2 29.90 -19.24 2.82
N LYS A 3 31.15 -18.95 2.44
CA LYS A 3 32.32 -19.23 3.29
C LYS A 3 32.23 -18.58 4.67
N LEU A 4 31.69 -17.36 4.74
CA LEU A 4 31.52 -16.59 5.97
C LEU A 4 30.42 -17.17 6.88
N VAL A 5 29.39 -17.77 6.29
CA VAL A 5 28.26 -18.39 7.01
C VAL A 5 28.57 -19.84 7.42
N MET A 6 29.38 -20.55 6.65
CA MET A 6 29.74 -21.95 6.92
C MET A 6 30.96 -22.09 7.84
N ASP A 7 31.84 -21.10 7.90
CA ASP A 7 33.02 -21.17 8.74
C ASP A 7 32.70 -20.79 10.19
N SER A 8 32.48 -21.82 11.01
CA SER A 8 32.16 -21.65 12.42
C SER A 8 33.32 -21.11 13.26
N SER A 9 34.57 -21.19 12.77
CA SER A 9 35.73 -20.63 13.47
C SER A 9 35.68 -19.10 13.55
N LEU A 10 34.96 -18.47 12.62
CA LEU A 10 34.75 -17.02 12.62
C LEU A 10 33.83 -16.57 13.76
N TYR A 11 32.97 -17.44 14.32
CA TYR A 11 32.04 -17.04 15.38
C TYR A 11 32.75 -16.57 16.66
N GLU A 12 33.93 -17.10 16.97
CA GLU A 12 34.72 -16.70 18.13
C GLU A 12 35.45 -15.36 17.93
N GLN A 13 35.67 -14.97 16.67
CA GLN A 13 36.38 -13.73 16.29
C GLN A 13 35.43 -12.57 15.99
N VAL A 14 34.13 -12.85 15.85
CA VAL A 14 33.11 -11.87 15.52
C VAL A 14 32.59 -11.18 16.78
N HIS A 15 32.45 -9.86 16.71
CA HIS A 15 31.91 -9.07 17.80
C HIS A 15 30.49 -9.53 18.18
N PRO A 16 30.13 -9.70 19.48
CA PRO A 16 28.82 -10.23 19.90
C PRO A 16 27.58 -9.47 19.39
N LYS A 17 27.74 -8.18 19.07
CA LYS A 17 26.67 -7.33 18.49
C LYS A 17 26.62 -7.31 16.96
N TYR A 18 27.52 -7.99 16.27
CA TYR A 18 27.49 -8.06 14.81
C TYR A 18 26.21 -8.76 14.33
N ARG A 19 25.59 -8.24 13.26
CA ARG A 19 24.41 -8.82 12.61
C ARG A 19 24.61 -8.76 11.10
N LEU A 20 24.34 -9.86 10.41
CA LEU A 20 24.34 -9.95 8.95
C LEU A 20 22.90 -10.07 8.46
N TRP A 21 22.48 -9.15 7.60
CA TRP A 21 21.17 -9.18 6.95
C TRP A 21 21.35 -9.47 5.46
N CYS A 22 20.52 -10.36 4.92
CA CYS A 22 20.51 -10.69 3.49
C CYS A 22 19.07 -10.65 2.98
N THR A 23 18.87 -9.94 1.87
CA THR A 23 17.59 -9.86 1.16
C THR A 23 17.75 -10.40 -0.25
N SER A 24 16.82 -11.25 -0.69
CA SER A 24 16.81 -11.76 -2.06
C SER A 24 15.37 -12.05 -2.50
N TYR A 25 15.13 -11.95 -3.80
CA TYR A 25 13.94 -12.56 -4.38
C TYR A 25 14.10 -14.10 -4.39
N PRO A 26 12.99 -14.85 -4.30
CA PRO A 26 13.02 -16.30 -4.45
C PRO A 26 13.77 -16.71 -5.72
N SER A 27 14.83 -17.50 -5.56
CA SER A 27 15.68 -17.92 -6.67
C SER A 27 16.16 -19.35 -6.48
N LYS A 28 16.03 -20.17 -7.52
CA LYS A 28 16.54 -21.56 -7.54
C LYS A 28 18.07 -21.63 -7.46
N LYS A 29 18.76 -20.51 -7.75
CA LYS A 29 20.23 -20.41 -7.67
C LYS A 29 20.72 -19.96 -6.29
N PHE A 30 19.81 -19.63 -5.37
CA PHE A 30 20.21 -19.15 -4.05
C PHE A 30 20.84 -20.31 -3.24
N PRO A 31 22.03 -20.10 -2.64
CA PRO A 31 22.73 -21.12 -1.88
C PRO A 31 21.92 -21.81 -0.78
N VAL A 32 21.80 -23.14 -0.87
CA VAL A 32 21.12 -23.96 0.14
C VAL A 32 21.82 -23.86 1.51
N SER A 33 23.14 -23.78 1.51
CA SER A 33 23.97 -23.64 2.71
C SER A 33 23.63 -22.38 3.53
N ILE A 34 23.43 -21.24 2.86
CA ILE A 34 23.01 -19.99 3.52
C ILE A 34 21.59 -20.12 4.03
N LEU A 35 20.69 -20.76 3.27
CA LEU A 35 19.33 -21.03 3.75
C LEU A 35 19.38 -21.89 5.02
N GLN A 36 20.06 -23.02 5.03
CA GLN A 36 20.10 -23.91 6.20
C GLN A 36 20.60 -23.21 7.47
N ASN A 37 21.60 -22.33 7.34
CA ASN A 37 22.24 -21.65 8.48
C ASN A 37 21.70 -20.25 8.80
N SER A 38 20.55 -19.84 8.23
CA SER A 38 19.94 -18.52 8.48
C SER A 38 18.52 -18.62 9.06
N VAL A 39 18.11 -17.56 9.76
CA VAL A 39 16.70 -17.30 10.07
C VAL A 39 16.05 -16.70 8.84
N LYS A 40 14.96 -17.32 8.35
CA LYS A 40 14.24 -16.86 7.15
C LYS A 40 13.00 -16.10 7.60
N MET A 41 12.77 -14.95 6.96
CA MET A 41 11.54 -14.19 7.11
C MET A 41 10.98 -13.90 5.72
N THR A 42 9.70 -14.17 5.51
CA THR A 42 8.98 -13.79 4.30
C THR A 42 8.08 -12.61 4.61
N ASN A 43 8.17 -11.57 3.79
CA ASN A 43 7.26 -10.43 3.87
C ASN A 43 6.18 -10.61 2.78
N GLU A 44 5.04 -11.18 3.17
CA GLU A 44 3.88 -11.29 2.28
C GLU A 44 2.93 -10.11 2.51
N ALA A 45 2.30 -9.62 1.44
CA ALA A 45 1.24 -8.63 1.57
C ALA A 45 0.08 -9.20 2.41
N PRO A 46 -0.62 -8.36 3.21
CA PRO A 46 -1.77 -8.79 3.98
C PRO A 46 -2.82 -9.47 3.10
N LYS A 47 -3.42 -10.54 3.61
CA LYS A 47 -4.45 -11.30 2.88
C LYS A 47 -5.84 -10.90 3.35
N GLY A 48 -6.63 -10.34 2.43
CA GLY A 48 -8.04 -10.04 2.63
C GLY A 48 -8.30 -8.56 2.95
N MET A 49 -9.48 -8.11 2.52
CA MET A 49 -9.94 -6.72 2.64
C MET A 49 -9.68 -6.10 4.01
N LYS A 50 -10.07 -6.78 5.10
CA LYS A 50 -9.94 -6.24 6.46
C LYS A 50 -8.48 -5.97 6.85
N LEU A 51 -7.59 -6.92 6.59
CA LEU A 51 -6.16 -6.76 6.92
C LEU A 51 -5.50 -5.69 6.06
N ASN A 52 -5.93 -5.57 4.80
CA ASN A 52 -5.48 -4.52 3.90
C ASN A 52 -5.84 -3.12 4.43
N MET A 53 -7.11 -2.93 4.82
CA MET A 53 -7.56 -1.68 5.43
C MET A 53 -6.85 -1.38 6.75
N ILE A 54 -6.69 -2.37 7.64
CA ILE A 54 -5.97 -2.19 8.90
C ILE A 54 -4.54 -1.71 8.64
N ARG A 55 -3.85 -2.30 7.66
CA ARG A 55 -2.50 -1.87 7.27
C ARG A 55 -2.49 -0.43 6.77
N ALA A 56 -3.46 -0.04 5.95
CA ALA A 56 -3.57 1.35 5.47
C ALA A 56 -3.73 2.33 6.64
N TYR A 57 -4.60 2.03 7.62
CA TYR A 57 -4.76 2.87 8.83
C TYR A 57 -3.50 2.92 9.71
N GLN A 58 -2.68 1.86 9.70
CA GLN A 58 -1.40 1.80 10.42
C GLN A 58 -0.22 2.40 9.64
N SER A 59 -0.46 2.90 8.43
CA SER A 59 0.57 3.50 7.56
C SER A 59 0.47 5.02 7.53
N ASP A 60 1.54 5.68 7.12
CA ASP A 60 1.50 7.13 6.89
C ASP A 60 0.58 7.46 5.70
N PRO A 61 -0.25 8.51 5.80
CA PRO A 61 -0.29 9.50 6.88
C PRO A 61 -1.28 9.19 8.01
N LEU A 62 -2.06 8.11 7.91
CA LEU A 62 -3.19 7.81 8.80
C LEU A 62 -2.78 7.39 10.23
N ASN A 63 -1.58 6.84 10.39
CA ASN A 63 -1.04 6.50 11.71
C ASN A 63 -0.69 7.74 12.57
N ASN A 64 -0.77 8.94 12.01
CA ASN A 64 -0.59 10.19 12.74
C ASN A 64 -1.95 10.71 13.22
N THR A 65 -2.14 10.81 14.54
CA THR A 65 -3.38 11.32 15.16
C THR A 65 -3.75 12.71 14.67
N ASN A 66 -2.78 13.59 14.44
CA ASN A 66 -3.02 14.94 13.94
C ASN A 66 -3.56 14.95 12.50
N PHE A 67 -3.28 13.91 11.73
CA PHE A 67 -3.74 13.79 10.35
C PHE A 67 -5.09 13.09 10.26
N LEU A 68 -5.37 12.09 11.11
CA LEU A 68 -6.60 11.32 11.05
C LEU A 68 -7.69 11.89 11.97
N ASP A 69 -7.40 11.95 13.27
CA ASP A 69 -8.39 12.23 14.32
C ASP A 69 -8.58 13.74 14.52
N ASP A 70 -7.48 14.50 14.58
CA ASP A 70 -7.51 15.93 14.91
C ASP A 70 -7.45 16.85 13.67
N ALA A 71 -7.60 16.29 12.47
CA ALA A 71 -7.46 17.07 11.23
C ALA A 71 -8.63 18.03 10.98
N PHE A 72 -9.83 17.70 11.45
CA PHE A 72 -11.04 18.49 11.25
C PHE A 72 -12.00 18.36 12.44
N GLU A 73 -12.83 19.37 12.64
CA GLU A 73 -13.87 19.39 13.67
C GLU A 73 -15.26 19.56 13.05
N GLY A 74 -16.31 19.33 13.86
CA GLY A 74 -17.70 19.55 13.45
C GLY A 74 -18.16 18.70 12.26
N ASP A 75 -18.97 19.29 11.37
CA ASP A 75 -19.53 18.59 10.22
C ASP A 75 -18.44 18.14 9.21
N THR A 76 -17.36 18.91 9.08
CA THR A 76 -16.23 18.58 8.18
C THR A 76 -15.50 17.33 8.64
N ALA A 77 -15.43 17.06 9.95
CA ALA A 77 -14.85 15.82 10.49
C ALA A 77 -15.58 14.57 9.96
N ARG A 78 -16.92 14.62 9.89
CA ARG A 78 -17.71 13.51 9.34
C ARG A 78 -17.44 13.30 7.85
N VAL A 79 -17.30 14.37 7.08
CA VAL A 79 -16.97 14.32 5.65
C VAL A 79 -15.56 13.74 5.45
N TRP A 80 -14.60 14.19 6.26
CA TRP A 80 -13.24 13.66 6.29
C TRP A 80 -13.20 12.16 6.58
N THR A 81 -13.79 11.70 7.68
CA THR A 81 -13.76 10.28 8.06
C THR A 81 -14.42 9.39 7.00
N ARG A 82 -15.55 9.83 6.43
CA ARG A 82 -16.20 9.11 5.31
C ARG A 82 -15.28 9.05 4.09
N GLY A 83 -14.65 10.16 3.73
CA GLY A 83 -13.74 10.22 2.59
C GLY A 83 -12.50 9.34 2.76
N VAL A 84 -11.88 9.37 3.94
CA VAL A 84 -10.75 8.49 4.29
C VAL A 84 -11.17 7.03 4.20
N PHE A 85 -12.29 6.66 4.82
CA PHE A 85 -12.78 5.28 4.78
C PHE A 85 -13.02 4.81 3.34
N SER A 86 -13.69 5.61 2.51
CA SER A 86 -13.95 5.26 1.12
C SER A 86 -12.66 5.09 0.30
N LEU A 87 -11.66 5.97 0.47
CA LEU A 87 -10.38 5.83 -0.22
C LEU A 87 -9.58 4.60 0.25
N VAL A 88 -9.57 4.33 1.55
CA VAL A 88 -8.93 3.12 2.12
C VAL A 88 -9.63 1.86 1.63
N PHE A 89 -10.96 1.86 1.58
CA PHE A 89 -11.74 0.74 1.07
C PHE A 89 -11.50 0.53 -0.43
N PHE A 90 -11.49 1.60 -1.22
CA PHE A 90 -11.14 1.56 -2.65
C PHE A 90 -9.73 0.98 -2.86
N HIS A 91 -8.74 1.46 -2.11
CA HIS A 91 -7.37 0.95 -2.16
C HIS A 91 -7.30 -0.56 -1.88
N ALA A 92 -8.00 -1.01 -0.83
CA ALA A 92 -8.09 -2.42 -0.50
C ALA A 92 -8.75 -3.25 -1.61
N VAL A 93 -9.85 -2.75 -2.23
CA VAL A 93 -10.49 -3.42 -3.36
C VAL A 93 -9.52 -3.57 -4.52
N VAL A 94 -8.83 -2.50 -4.90
CA VAL A 94 -7.90 -2.48 -6.03
C VAL A 94 -6.75 -3.47 -5.81
N GLN A 95 -6.16 -3.50 -4.62
CA GLN A 95 -5.10 -4.44 -4.26
C GLN A 95 -5.56 -5.89 -4.18
N GLU A 96 -6.73 -6.17 -3.57
CA GLU A 96 -7.24 -7.55 -3.50
C GLU A 96 -7.58 -8.09 -4.89
N ARG A 97 -8.03 -7.23 -5.82
CA ARG A 97 -8.25 -7.62 -7.23
C ARG A 97 -6.99 -8.12 -7.92
N CYS A 98 -5.80 -7.60 -7.60
CA CYS A 98 -4.54 -8.09 -8.19
C CYS A 98 -4.28 -9.59 -7.93
N LYS A 99 -4.94 -10.18 -6.93
CA LYS A 99 -4.79 -11.62 -6.59
C LYS A 99 -5.54 -12.55 -7.55
N PHE A 100 -6.46 -12.01 -8.36
CA PHE A 100 -7.29 -12.81 -9.27
C PHE A 100 -6.73 -12.84 -10.71
N GLY A 101 -5.49 -12.40 -10.90
CA GLY A 101 -4.84 -12.37 -12.21
C GLY A 101 -5.71 -11.65 -13.25
N PRO A 102 -5.86 -12.19 -14.47
CA PRO A 102 -6.66 -11.60 -15.55
C PRO A 102 -8.14 -11.33 -15.21
N LEU A 103 -8.72 -12.01 -14.21
CA LEU A 103 -10.10 -11.74 -13.77
C LEU A 103 -10.20 -10.49 -12.88
N GLY A 104 -9.10 -10.14 -12.23
CA GLY A 104 -8.96 -8.92 -11.44
C GLY A 104 -8.59 -7.72 -12.31
N TRP A 105 -7.52 -7.87 -13.07
CA TRP A 105 -6.94 -6.89 -13.98
C TRP A 105 -6.33 -7.62 -15.17
N ASN A 106 -6.55 -7.13 -16.40
CA ASN A 106 -5.96 -7.75 -17.59
C ASN A 106 -4.43 -7.71 -17.53
N ILE A 107 -3.86 -6.65 -16.96
CA ILE A 107 -2.42 -6.48 -16.74
C ILE A 107 -2.12 -6.49 -15.23
N ALA A 108 -1.02 -7.14 -14.84
CA ALA A 108 -0.59 -7.23 -13.44
C ALA A 108 0.03 -5.90 -12.95
N TYR A 109 -0.83 -4.96 -12.58
CA TYR A 109 -0.42 -3.67 -12.01
C TYR A 109 0.02 -3.79 -10.55
N GLU A 110 1.00 -2.96 -10.17
CA GLU A 110 1.49 -2.84 -8.79
C GLU A 110 0.96 -1.55 -8.16
N PHE A 111 -0.24 -1.61 -7.60
CA PHE A 111 -0.80 -0.54 -6.76
C PHE A 111 -0.17 -0.60 -5.37
N ASN A 112 0.25 0.55 -4.84
CA ASN A 112 1.01 0.62 -3.60
C ASN A 112 0.58 1.79 -2.71
N GLU A 113 1.14 1.85 -1.50
CA GLU A 113 0.77 2.82 -0.47
C GLU A 113 0.96 4.29 -0.92
N SER A 114 1.85 4.56 -1.88
CA SER A 114 2.04 5.93 -2.38
C SER A 114 0.81 6.46 -3.10
N ASP A 115 0.06 5.60 -3.80
CA ASP A 115 -1.16 5.97 -4.52
C ASP A 115 -2.26 6.38 -3.54
N LEU A 116 -2.41 5.64 -2.44
CA LEU A 116 -3.32 5.97 -1.36
C LEU A 116 -2.87 7.25 -0.63
N LYS A 117 -1.60 7.34 -0.26
CA LYS A 117 -1.04 8.47 0.48
C LYS A 117 -1.28 9.80 -0.22
N ILE A 118 -0.95 9.90 -1.51
CA ILE A 118 -1.17 11.15 -2.26
C ILE A 118 -2.66 11.50 -2.37
N SER A 119 -3.52 10.49 -2.57
CA SER A 119 -4.97 10.68 -2.65
C SER A 119 -5.56 11.20 -1.33
N LEU A 120 -5.08 10.68 -0.18
CA LEU A 120 -5.45 11.16 1.15
C LEU A 120 -4.94 12.57 1.43
N MET A 121 -3.70 12.89 1.03
CA MET A 121 -3.15 14.24 1.17
C MET A 121 -3.93 15.27 0.35
N GLN A 122 -4.34 14.92 -0.88
CA GLN A 122 -5.17 15.77 -1.72
C GLN A 122 -6.58 15.95 -1.13
N LEU A 123 -7.17 14.89 -0.55
CA LEU A 123 -8.45 15.00 0.16
C LEU A 123 -8.35 15.98 1.34
N ASN A 124 -7.29 15.84 2.14
CA ASN A 124 -7.03 16.71 3.27
C ASN A 124 -6.86 18.17 2.80
N GLN A 125 -6.09 18.41 1.75
CA GLN A 125 -5.91 19.74 1.16
C GLN A 125 -7.23 20.34 0.67
N PHE A 126 -8.07 19.56 -0.02
CA PHE A 126 -9.36 20.04 -0.51
C PHE A 126 -10.31 20.44 0.62
N LEU A 127 -10.40 19.63 1.67
CA LEU A 127 -11.27 19.94 2.81
C LEU A 127 -10.78 21.15 3.60
N HIS A 128 -9.47 21.38 3.70
CA HIS A 128 -8.94 22.63 4.28
C HIS A 128 -9.27 23.86 3.44
N GLN A 129 -9.32 23.72 2.11
CA GLN A 129 -9.55 24.85 1.20
C GLN A 129 -11.04 25.18 1.03
N TYR A 130 -11.90 24.15 0.97
CA TYR A 130 -13.30 24.30 0.54
C TYR A 130 -14.31 23.86 1.61
N SER A 131 -13.91 23.17 2.68
CA SER A 131 -14.79 22.54 3.68
C SER A 131 -15.76 21.47 3.14
N TYR A 132 -15.70 21.16 1.85
CA TYR A 132 -16.39 20.04 1.19
C TYR A 132 -15.41 19.33 0.24
N ILE A 133 -15.79 18.15 -0.23
CA ILE A 133 -15.01 17.39 -1.22
C ILE A 133 -15.46 17.80 -2.63
N PRO A 134 -14.61 18.44 -3.44
CA PRO A 134 -14.90 18.65 -4.86
C PRO A 134 -14.72 17.30 -5.59
N PHE A 135 -15.75 16.45 -5.54
CA PHE A 135 -15.68 15.06 -5.97
C PHE A 135 -15.20 14.91 -7.42
N GLU A 136 -15.70 15.70 -8.36
CA GLU A 136 -15.25 15.64 -9.76
C GLU A 136 -13.73 15.78 -9.89
N GLY A 137 -13.15 16.80 -9.23
CA GLY A 137 -11.71 17.04 -9.25
C GLY A 137 -10.91 15.99 -8.49
N HIS A 138 -11.39 15.56 -7.32
CA HIS A 138 -10.67 14.57 -6.51
C HIS A 138 -10.76 13.16 -7.09
N ILE A 139 -11.88 12.79 -7.71
CA ILE A 139 -12.05 11.55 -8.48
C ILE A 139 -11.12 11.56 -9.68
N TYR A 140 -11.02 12.67 -10.42
CA TYR A 140 -10.06 12.77 -11.53
C TYR A 140 -8.62 12.57 -11.07
N LEU A 141 -8.19 13.29 -10.02
CA LEU A 141 -6.83 13.15 -9.50
C LEU A 141 -6.56 11.73 -8.98
N THR A 142 -7.49 11.14 -8.25
CA THR A 142 -7.34 9.78 -7.71
C THR A 142 -7.34 8.74 -8.82
N GLY A 143 -8.35 8.76 -9.68
CA GLY A 143 -8.61 7.74 -10.69
C GLY A 143 -7.72 7.85 -11.92
N GLU A 144 -7.53 9.05 -12.47
CA GLU A 144 -6.79 9.25 -13.72
C GLU A 144 -5.29 9.49 -13.48
N CYS A 145 -4.94 10.22 -12.41
CA CYS A 145 -3.54 10.57 -12.14
C CYS A 145 -2.86 9.58 -11.19
N ASN A 146 -3.36 9.44 -9.95
CA ASN A 146 -2.67 8.70 -8.89
C ASN A 146 -2.64 7.19 -9.17
N TYR A 147 -3.81 6.60 -9.46
CA TYR A 147 -3.92 5.18 -9.82
C TYR A 147 -3.84 4.96 -11.33
N GLY A 148 -4.56 5.78 -12.12
CA GLY A 148 -4.69 5.65 -13.57
C GLY A 148 -3.41 5.90 -14.34
N GLY A 149 -2.43 6.63 -13.78
CA GLY A 149 -1.13 6.84 -14.41
C GLY A 149 -0.34 5.54 -14.66
N ARG A 150 -0.72 4.45 -13.98
CA ARG A 150 -0.14 3.10 -14.18
C ARG A 150 -0.97 2.20 -15.08
N VAL A 151 -2.25 2.52 -15.27
CA VAL A 151 -3.20 1.66 -15.97
C VAL A 151 -3.17 1.95 -17.46
N THR A 152 -2.63 1.00 -18.21
CA THR A 152 -2.39 1.09 -19.65
C THR A 152 -3.45 0.43 -20.52
N ASP A 153 -4.27 -0.48 -19.98
CA ASP A 153 -5.36 -1.13 -20.70
C ASP A 153 -6.67 -0.35 -20.52
N ASP A 154 -7.39 -0.10 -21.62
CA ASP A 154 -8.60 0.71 -21.63
C ASP A 154 -9.74 0.09 -20.78
N LYS A 155 -9.85 -1.24 -20.75
CA LYS A 155 -10.89 -1.93 -19.97
C LYS A 155 -10.56 -1.88 -18.49
N ASP A 156 -9.28 -2.06 -18.14
CA ASP A 156 -8.81 -1.89 -16.77
C ASP A 156 -8.98 -0.43 -16.32
N ARG A 157 -8.72 0.57 -17.17
CA ARG A 157 -8.97 1.98 -16.84
C ARG A 157 -10.46 2.23 -16.56
N ARG A 158 -11.34 1.72 -17.42
CA ARG A 158 -12.80 1.81 -17.23
C ARG A 158 -13.23 1.13 -15.93
N LEU A 159 -12.67 -0.03 -15.60
CA LEU A 159 -12.95 -0.74 -14.35
C LEU A 159 -12.49 0.06 -13.13
N LEU A 160 -11.27 0.60 -13.15
CA LEU A 160 -10.72 1.43 -12.08
C LEU A 160 -11.64 2.60 -11.77
N MET A 161 -12.05 3.34 -12.81
CA MET A 161 -12.95 4.49 -12.67
C MET A 161 -14.33 4.08 -12.16
N ALA A 162 -14.89 2.98 -12.66
CA ALA A 162 -16.18 2.47 -12.19
C ALA A 162 -16.15 2.01 -10.72
N LEU A 163 -15.03 1.43 -10.26
CA LEU A 163 -14.85 1.07 -8.85
C LEU A 163 -14.75 2.31 -7.97
N LEU A 164 -13.97 3.31 -8.40
CA LEU A 164 -13.79 4.56 -7.67
C LEU A 164 -15.13 5.30 -7.54
N ASP A 165 -15.81 5.52 -8.66
CA ASP A 165 -17.10 6.23 -8.71
C ASP A 165 -18.18 5.53 -7.87
N ARG A 166 -18.19 4.20 -7.82
CA ARG A 166 -19.14 3.45 -6.98
C ARG A 166 -18.88 3.57 -5.47
N ILE A 167 -17.62 3.74 -5.07
CA ILE A 167 -17.19 3.73 -3.65
C ILE A 167 -17.07 5.16 -3.09
N TYR A 168 -16.67 6.11 -3.94
CA TYR A 168 -16.29 7.46 -3.59
C TYR A 168 -17.12 8.46 -4.41
N ASN A 169 -18.33 8.72 -3.91
CA ASN A 169 -19.32 9.63 -4.48
C ASN A 169 -20.01 10.43 -3.35
N GLU A 170 -20.84 11.41 -3.76
CA GLU A 170 -21.62 12.30 -2.86
C GLU A 170 -22.60 11.55 -1.95
#